data_AF-A0A8T5ED32-F1
#
_entry.id   AF-A0A8T5ED32-F1
#
_cell.length_a   1.000
_cell.length_b   1.000
_cell.length_c   1.000
_cell.angle_alpha   90.00
_cell.angle_beta   90.00
_cell.angle_gamma   90.00
#
_symmetry.space_group_name_H-M   'P 1'
#
loop_
_entity.id
_entity.type
_entity.pdbx_description
1 polymer ?
#
loop_
_entity_poly.entity_id
_entity_poly.type
_entity_poly.pdbx_seq_one_letter_code
_entity_poly.pdbx_strand_id
1 'polypeptide(L)'
;MKESTIMKIHYGTALAAVGLVAVHILMRLTTGFADSLEYENVLANYRSIPYVVMLELILILLSVHGFNGLRVILLELKQGRVYEKAVSYGCVVAMIGLIAYGSRTIIMTNIGMV
;
A
#
# COMPACT_ATOMS: atom_id res chain seq x y z
N MET A 1 11.21 18.25 -0.26
CA MET A 1 9.87 18.57 -0.82
C MET A 1 9.14 19.45 0.18
N LYS A 2 8.35 20.44 -0.26
CA LYS A 2 7.57 21.27 0.68
C LYS A 2 6.50 20.41 1.36
N GLU A 3 6.22 20.66 2.64
CA GLU A 3 5.21 19.92 3.41
C GLU A 3 3.83 19.97 2.72
N SER A 4 3.46 21.11 2.15
CA SER A 4 2.20 21.25 1.41
C SER A 4 2.09 20.32 0.19
N THR A 5 3.22 20.01 -0.47
CA THR A 5 3.25 19.05 -1.57
C THR A 5 3.08 17.62 -1.04
N ILE A 6 3.73 17.28 0.08
CA ILE A 6 3.59 15.98 0.74
C ILE A 6 2.13 15.74 1.12
N MET A 7 1.45 16.75 1.69
CA MET A 7 0.04 16.64 2.06
C MET A 7 -0.90 16.52 0.85
N LYS A 8 -0.63 17.23 -0.25
CA LYS A 8 -1.38 17.03 -1.51
C LYS A 8 -1.25 15.59 -2.02
N ILE A 9 -0.06 15.02 -1.97
CA ILE A 9 0.17 13.61 -2.32
C ILE A 9 -0.60 12.70 -1.37
N HIS A 10 -0.58 12.96 -0.07
CA HIS A 10 -1.32 12.18 0.92
C HIS A 10 -2.83 12.15 0.66
N TYR A 11 -3.44 13.29 0.32
CA TYR A 11 -4.86 13.35 -0.04
C TYR A 11 -5.16 12.69 -1.38
N GLY A 12 -4.32 12.91 -2.40
CA GLY A 12 -4.49 12.28 -3.71
C GLY A 12 -4.37 10.75 -3.64
N THR A 13 -3.40 10.26 -2.87
CA THR A 13 -3.22 8.82 -2.64
C THR A 13 -4.37 8.22 -1.83
N ALA A 14 -4.93 8.93 -0.86
CA ALA A 14 -6.12 8.51 -0.13
C ALA A 14 -7.32 8.30 -1.07
N LEU A 15 -7.62 9.31 -1.91
CA LEU A 15 -8.78 9.28 -2.80
C LEU A 15 -8.66 8.13 -3.82
N ALA A 16 -7.48 7.96 -4.43
CA ALA A 16 -7.24 6.87 -5.36
C ALA A 16 -7.31 5.50 -4.65
N ALA A 17 -6.76 5.38 -3.44
CA ALA A 17 -6.80 4.15 -2.67
C ALA A 17 -8.23 3.74 -2.30
N VAL A 18 -9.10 4.67 -1.92
CA VAL A 18 -10.52 4.36 -1.61
C VAL A 18 -11.20 3.66 -2.79
N GLY A 19 -11.04 4.18 -4.01
CA GLY A 19 -11.63 3.56 -5.20
C GLY A 19 -11.10 2.16 -5.47
N LEU A 20 -9.78 1.99 -5.49
CA LEU A 20 -9.15 0.70 -5.81
C LEU A 20 -9.38 -0.36 -4.72
N VAL A 21 -9.32 0.03 -3.45
CA VAL A 21 -9.62 -0.87 -2.32
C VAL A 21 -11.08 -1.29 -2.33
N ALA A 22 -12.01 -0.40 -2.68
CA ALA A 22 -13.42 -0.78 -2.84
C ALA A 22 -13.60 -1.83 -3.93
N VAL A 23 -12.93 -1.68 -5.09
CA VAL A 23 -12.92 -2.69 -6.15
C VAL A 23 -12.30 -4.00 -5.65
N HIS A 24 -11.17 -3.94 -4.93
CA HIS A 24 -10.53 -5.13 -4.36
C HIS A 24 -11.48 -5.89 -3.41
N ILE A 25 -12.17 -5.19 -2.51
CA ILE A 25 -13.14 -5.77 -1.58
C ILE A 25 -14.32 -6.36 -2.35
N LEU A 26 -14.87 -5.65 -3.33
CA LEU A 26 -16.00 -6.14 -4.12
C LEU A 26 -15.66 -7.46 -4.81
N MET A 27 -14.45 -7.59 -5.39
CA MET A 27 -13.98 -8.83 -6.02
C MET A 27 -13.90 -10.01 -5.04
N ARG A 28 -13.56 -9.75 -3.77
CA ARG A 28 -13.59 -10.79 -2.71
C ARG A 28 -15.01 -11.22 -2.39
N LEU A 29 -15.94 -10.27 -2.35
CA LEU A 29 -17.35 -10.54 -2.03
C LEU A 29 -18.09 -11.24 -3.17
N THR A 30 -17.78 -10.94 -4.43
CA THR A 30 -18.43 -11.57 -5.60
C THR A 30 -18.00 -13.01 -5.82
N THR A 31 -16.78 -13.38 -5.40
CA THR A 31 -16.29 -14.77 -5.42
C THR A 31 -16.86 -15.59 -4.25
N GLY A 32 -17.31 -14.93 -3.18
CA GLY A 32 -17.53 -15.56 -1.87
C GLY A 32 -16.29 -15.39 -1.00
N PHE A 33 -16.43 -14.78 0.18
CA PHE A 33 -15.27 -14.35 0.97
C PHE A 33 -14.35 -15.52 1.35
N ALA A 34 -14.91 -16.65 1.81
CA ALA A 34 -14.13 -17.84 2.18
C ALA A 34 -13.35 -18.38 0.98
N ASP A 35 -14.03 -18.63 -0.13
CA ASP A 35 -13.44 -19.16 -1.36
C ASP A 35 -12.36 -18.22 -1.90
N SER A 36 -12.58 -16.90 -1.81
CA SER A 36 -11.63 -15.89 -2.26
C SER A 36 -10.28 -15.93 -1.52
N LEU A 37 -10.21 -16.57 -0.34
CA LEU A 37 -9.00 -16.71 0.46
C LEU A 37 -8.26 -18.03 0.19
N GLU A 38 -8.86 -18.96 -0.54
CA GLU A 38 -8.21 -20.22 -0.90
C GLU A 38 -6.97 -19.97 -1.76
N TYR A 39 -5.92 -20.78 -1.54
CA TYR A 39 -4.63 -20.60 -2.18
C TYR A 39 -4.73 -20.54 -3.71
N GLU A 40 -5.48 -21.45 -4.34
CA GLU A 40 -5.64 -21.49 -5.79
C GLU A 40 -6.37 -20.26 -6.34
N ASN A 41 -7.40 -19.78 -5.63
CA ASN A 41 -8.14 -18.58 -6.03
C ASN A 41 -7.27 -17.32 -5.86
N VAL A 42 -6.46 -17.26 -4.81
CA VAL A 42 -5.46 -16.19 -4.61
C VAL A 42 -4.41 -16.25 -5.71
N LEU A 43 -3.87 -17.41 -6.03
CA LEU A 43 -2.87 -17.61 -7.08
C LEU A 43 -3.42 -17.23 -8.47
N ALA A 44 -4.67 -17.59 -8.77
CA ALA A 44 -5.35 -17.18 -9.99
C ALA A 44 -5.45 -15.65 -10.11
N ASN A 45 -5.74 -14.96 -9.01
CA ASN A 45 -5.72 -13.50 -8.94
C ASN A 45 -4.31 -12.93 -9.19
N TYR A 46 -3.26 -13.52 -8.62
CA TYR A 46 -1.87 -13.11 -8.88
C TYR A 46 -1.38 -13.42 -10.30
N ARG A 47 -2.04 -14.32 -11.05
CA ARG A 47 -1.71 -14.58 -12.46
C ARG A 47 -2.48 -13.68 -13.43
N SER A 48 -3.53 -13.01 -12.95
CA SER A 48 -4.31 -12.04 -13.73
C SER A 48 -3.59 -10.70 -13.82
N ILE A 49 -3.12 -10.31 -15.01
CA ILE A 49 -2.41 -9.04 -15.23
C ILE A 49 -3.22 -7.83 -14.74
N PRO A 50 -4.53 -7.67 -15.09
CA PRO A 50 -5.30 -6.53 -14.59
C PRO A 50 -5.36 -6.46 -13.06
N TYR A 51 -5.48 -7.62 -12.41
CA TYR A 51 -5.60 -7.68 -10.96
C TYR A 51 -4.25 -7.39 -10.27
N VAL A 52 -3.14 -7.91 -10.80
CA VAL A 52 -1.80 -7.61 -10.31
C VAL A 52 -1.46 -6.13 -10.41
N VAL A 53 -1.80 -5.48 -11.53
CA VAL A 53 -1.62 -4.03 -11.68
C VAL A 53 -2.41 -3.28 -10.61
N MET A 54 -3.67 -3.68 -10.37
CA MET A 54 -4.49 -3.09 -9.31
C MET A 54 -3.87 -3.31 -7.91
N LEU A 55 -3.39 -4.52 -7.61
CA LEU A 55 -2.75 -4.84 -6.32
C LEU A 55 -1.47 -4.01 -6.10
N GLU A 56 -0.64 -3.86 -7.13
CA GLU A 56 0.58 -3.04 -7.06
C GLU A 56 0.25 -1.57 -6.82
N LEU A 57 -0.77 -1.04 -7.52
CA LEU A 57 -1.24 0.33 -7.29
C LEU A 57 -1.77 0.51 -5.86
N ILE A 58 -2.58 -0.42 -5.35
CA ILE A 58 -3.05 -0.38 -3.96
C ILE A 58 -1.88 -0.39 -2.97
N LEU A 59 -0.90 -1.28 -3.17
CA LEU A 59 0.29 -1.39 -2.34
C LEU A 59 1.03 -0.05 -2.26
N ILE A 60 1.31 0.57 -3.41
CA ILE A 60 2.01 1.85 -3.47
C ILE A 60 1.19 2.96 -2.82
N LEU A 61 -0.09 3.09 -3.20
CA LEU A 61 -0.95 4.17 -2.70
C LEU A 61 -1.16 4.09 -1.20
N LEU A 62 -1.47 2.91 -0.64
CA LEU A 62 -1.64 2.73 0.80
C LEU A 62 -0.32 2.87 1.56
N SER A 63 0.81 2.43 0.99
CA SER A 63 2.12 2.64 1.62
C SER A 63 2.43 4.13 1.73
N VAL A 64 2.29 4.89 0.63
CA VAL A 64 2.54 6.35 0.66
C VAL A 64 1.56 7.06 1.59
N HIS A 65 0.26 6.77 1.47
CA HIS A 65 -0.78 7.39 2.28
C HIS A 65 -0.58 7.07 3.77
N GLY A 66 -0.48 5.78 4.11
CA GLY A 66 -0.41 5.27 5.47
C GLY A 66 0.85 5.72 6.21
N PHE A 67 2.02 5.60 5.60
CA PHE A 67 3.27 6.03 6.26
C PHE A 67 3.38 7.55 6.37
N ASN A 68 2.82 8.32 5.43
CA ASN A 68 2.75 9.76 5.61
C ASN A 68 1.77 10.16 6.72
N GLY A 69 0.60 9.50 6.80
CA GLY A 69 -0.35 9.71 7.89
C GLY A 69 0.26 9.37 9.25
N LEU A 70 0.95 8.23 9.35
CA LEU A 70 1.68 7.84 10.56
C LEU A 70 2.75 8.87 10.93
N ARG A 71 3.54 9.36 9.95
CA ARG A 71 4.50 10.44 10.19
C ARG A 71 3.81 11.64 10.83
N VAL A 72 2.73 12.13 10.24
CA VAL A 72 1.99 13.30 10.75
C VAL A 72 1.54 13.07 12.19
N ILE A 73 0.87 11.94 12.48
CA ILE A 73 0.41 11.59 13.83
C ILE A 73 1.57 11.59 14.83
N LEU A 74 2.69 10.93 14.49
CA LEU A 74 3.83 10.83 15.39
C LEU A 74 4.49 12.18 15.66
N LEU A 75 4.54 13.08 14.67
CA LEU A 75 5.07 14.43 14.83
C LEU A 75 4.14 15.36 15.64
N GLU A 76 2.83 15.11 15.62
CA GLU A 76 1.86 15.80 16.48
C GLU A 76 1.97 15.34 17.94
N LEU A 77 2.26 14.05 18.17
CA LEU A 77 2.43 13.51 19.53
C LEU A 77 3.70 14.00 20.23
N LYS A 78 4.77 14.27 19.47
CA LYS A 78 6.03 14.76 20.02
C LYS A 78 6.80 15.58 19.00
N GLN A 79 7.33 16.72 19.45
CA GLN A 79 8.15 17.62 18.64
C GLN A 79 9.62 17.60 19.10
N GLY A 80 10.52 17.97 18.19
CA GLY A 80 11.95 18.08 18.47
C GLY A 80 12.82 17.61 17.31
N ARG A 81 13.88 18.37 17.02
CA ARG A 81 14.73 18.20 15.81
C ARG A 81 15.22 16.79 15.56
N VAL A 82 15.64 16.06 16.60
CA VAL A 82 16.14 14.67 16.44
C VAL A 82 14.99 13.70 16.19
N TYR A 83 13.90 13.84 16.94
CA TYR A 83 12.72 12.99 16.82
C TYR A 83 12.03 13.17 15.46
N GLU A 84 11.84 14.41 15.02
CA GLU A 84 11.23 14.72 13.73
C GLU A 84 11.98 14.10 12.55
N LYS A 85 13.32 14.16 12.60
CA LYS A 85 14.18 13.51 11.61
C LYS A 85 14.04 11.99 11.66
N ALA A 86 14.12 11.41 12.86
CA ALA A 86 14.03 9.96 13.04
C ALA A 86 12.69 9.41 12.52
N VAL A 87 11.56 10.05 12.87
CA VAL A 87 10.23 9.67 12.39
C VAL A 87 10.14 9.83 10.87
N SER A 88 10.58 10.97 10.33
CA SER A 88 10.48 11.23 8.89
C SER A 88 11.28 10.21 8.06
N TYR A 89 12.54 9.96 8.42
CA TYR A 89 13.36 8.95 7.73
C TYR A 89 12.85 7.53 7.97
N GLY A 90 12.44 7.20 9.19
CA GLY A 90 11.88 5.90 9.54
C GLY A 90 10.64 5.56 8.70
N CYS A 91 9.68 6.49 8.58
CA CYS A 91 8.49 6.30 7.76
C CYS A 91 8.84 6.13 6.27
N VAL A 92 9.83 6.85 5.74
CA VAL A 92 10.27 6.70 4.34
C VAL A 92 10.94 5.34 4.10
N VAL A 93 11.84 4.93 4.99
CA VAL A 93 12.51 3.62 4.87
C VAL A 93 11.49 2.48 5.00
N ALA A 94 10.57 2.56 5.95
CA ALA A 94 9.52 1.56 6.12
C ALA A 94 8.59 1.48 4.91
N MET A 95 8.23 2.63 4.33
CA MET A 95 7.44 2.72 3.10
C MET A 95 8.14 2.03 1.92
N ILE A 96 9.42 2.32 1.70
CA ILE A 96 10.21 1.70 0.63
C ILE A 96 10.32 0.19 0.87
N GLY A 97 10.60 -0.23 2.11
CA GLY A 97 10.70 -1.64 2.48
C GLY A 97 9.40 -2.41 2.23
N LEU A 98 8.25 -1.84 2.62
CA LEU A 98 6.95 -2.45 2.40
C LEU A 98 6.63 -2.59 0.91
N ILE A 99 6.87 -1.52 0.13
CA ILE A 99 6.67 -1.56 -1.33
C ILE A 99 7.57 -2.64 -1.93
N ALA A 100 8.89 -2.61 -1.67
CA ALA A 100 9.82 -3.58 -2.25
C ALA A 100 9.46 -5.04 -1.92
N TYR A 101 9.08 -5.31 -0.66
CA TYR A 101 8.69 -6.66 -0.24
C TYR A 101 7.36 -7.10 -0.86
N GLY A 102 6.37 -6.20 -0.91
CA GLY A 102 5.07 -6.45 -1.54
C GLY A 102 5.20 -6.68 -3.05
N SER A 103 5.91 -5.80 -3.76
CA SER A 103 6.15 -5.93 -5.20
C SER A 103 6.91 -7.21 -5.52
N ARG A 104 7.91 -7.59 -4.70
CA ARG A 104 8.60 -8.88 -4.84
C ARG A 104 7.62 -10.05 -4.77
N THR A 105 6.72 -10.04 -3.80
CA THR A 105 5.70 -11.08 -3.63
C THR A 105 4.79 -11.14 -4.86
N ILE A 106 4.27 -9.99 -5.31
CA ILE A 106 3.42 -9.89 -6.49
C ILE A 106 4.13 -10.46 -7.74
N ILE A 107 5.37 -10.02 -7.99
CA ILE A 107 6.14 -10.43 -9.16
C ILE A 107 6.45 -11.93 -9.12
N MET A 108 6.98 -12.43 -8.00
CA MET A 108 7.37 -13.84 -7.88
C MET A 108 6.19 -14.79 -8.05
N THR A 109 5.04 -14.46 -7.45
CA THR A 109 3.83 -15.27 -7.60
C THR A 109 3.26 -15.17 -9.03
N ASN A 110 3.30 -13.99 -9.64
CA ASN A 110 2.84 -13.80 -11.02
C ASN A 110 3.63 -14.63 -12.04
N ILE A 111 4.96 -14.73 -11.87
CA ILE A 111 5.84 -15.51 -12.77
C ILE A 111 5.99 -16.99 -12.36
N GLY A 112 5.25 -17.45 -11.35
CA GLY A 112 5.20 -18.86 -10.95
C GLY A 112 6.44 -19.36 -10.19
N MET A 113 7.18 -18.47 -9.53
CA MET A 113 8.31 -18.84 -8.67
C MET A 113 7.90 -19.25 -7.24
N VAL A 114 6.62 -19.07 -6.89
CA VAL A 114 5.97 -19.43 -5.61
C VAL A 114 4.57 -19.93 -5.91
#